data_AF-A0AAX2FNJ3-F1
#
_entry.id   AF-A0AAX2FNJ3-F1
#
_cell.length_a   1.000
_cell.length_b   1.000
_cell.length_c   1.000
_cell.angle_alpha   90.00
_cell.angle_beta   90.00
_cell.angle_gamma   90.00
#
_symmetry.space_group_name_H-M   'P 1'
#
loop_
_entity.id
_entity.type
_entity.pdbx_description
1 polymer ?
#
loop_
_entity_poly.entity_id
_entity_poly.type
_entity_poly.pdbx_seq_one_letter_code
_entity_poly.pdbx_strand_id
1 'polypeptide(L)' 'MAKYVVLEDFADLQDNNHVYRQGDHYPRKGRAKKERAEELSGSENLRGEPLIKELKGDE' A
#
# COMPACT_ATOMS: atom_id res chain seq x y z
N MET A 1 0.97 -8.41 -11.26
CA MET A 1 0.21 -8.95 -10.12
C MET A 1 0.41 -7.99 -8.96
N ALA A 2 -0.67 -7.51 -8.39
CA ALA A 2 -0.59 -6.69 -7.18
C ALA A 2 -0.05 -7.55 -6.04
N LYS A 3 0.97 -7.05 -5.34
CA LYS A 3 1.65 -7.76 -4.26
C LYS A 3 1.09 -7.38 -2.88
N TYR A 4 0.26 -6.34 -2.82
CA TYR A 4 -0.24 -5.81 -1.56
C TYR A 4 -1.75 -5.63 -1.62
N VAL A 5 -2.39 -5.80 -0.47
CA VAL A 5 -3.79 -5.43 -0.23
C VAL A 5 -3.83 -4.29 0.76
N VAL A 6 -4.72 -3.33 0.52
CA VAL A 6 -4.94 -2.19 1.40
C VAL A 6 -5.72 -2.65 2.62
N LEU A 7 -5.18 -2.38 3.81
CA LEU A 7 -5.79 -2.73 5.09
C LEU A 7 -6.76 -1.64 5.57
N GLU A 8 -6.42 -0.39 5.34
CA GLU A 8 -7.11 0.80 5.82
C GLU A 8 -7.16 1.83 4.68
N ASP A 9 -8.22 2.63 4.58
CA ASP A 9 -8.28 3.66 3.54
C ASP A 9 -7.17 4.70 3.70
N PHE A 10 -6.52 5.07 2.60
CA PHE A 10 -5.49 6.10 2.63
C PHE A 10 -5.39 6.84 1.30
N ALA A 11 -4.99 8.11 1.39
CA ALA A 11 -4.61 8.90 0.22
C ALA A 11 -3.11 8.79 0.01
N ASP A 12 -2.69 8.28 -1.15
CA ASP A 12 -1.29 8.27 -1.54
C ASP A 12 -0.91 9.63 -2.16
N LEU A 13 -0.24 10.45 -1.36
CA LEU A 13 0.23 11.79 -1.78
C LEU A 13 1.25 11.73 -2.92
N GLN A 14 1.92 10.59 -3.12
CA GLN A 14 2.90 10.38 -4.19
C GLN A 14 2.27 9.87 -5.50
N ASP A 15 1.00 9.47 -5.46
CA ASP A 15 0.21 8.95 -6.60
C ASP A 15 -0.96 9.90 -6.93
N ASN A 16 -0.68 11.21 -6.99
CA ASN A 16 -1.66 12.24 -7.33
C ASN A 16 -2.84 12.29 -6.34
N ASN A 17 -2.56 12.09 -5.04
CA ASN A 17 -3.57 12.05 -3.98
C ASN A 17 -4.65 10.98 -4.22
N HIS A 18 -4.26 9.86 -4.83
CA HIS A 18 -5.19 8.77 -5.09
C HIS A 18 -5.61 8.10 -3.79
N VAL A 19 -6.92 7.92 -3.66
CA VAL A 19 -7.51 7.25 -2.50
C VAL A 19 -7.61 5.76 -2.78
N TYR A 20 -6.87 4.97 -2.00
CA TYR A 20 -7.05 3.53 -1.90
C TYR A 20 -8.06 3.24 -0.79
N ARG A 21 -8.97 2.29 -1.02
CA ARG A 21 -9.91 1.83 0.00
C ARG A 21 -9.47 0.48 0.54
N GLN A 22 -9.92 0.15 1.75
CA GLN A 22 -9.70 -1.17 2.32
C GLN A 22 -10.13 -2.28 1.33
N GLY A 23 -9.26 -3.25 1.11
CA GLY A 23 -9.43 -4.33 0.14
C GLY A 23 -8.89 -4.03 -1.26
N ASP A 24 -8.52 -2.79 -1.58
CA ASP A 24 -7.91 -2.46 -2.86
C ASP A 24 -6.54 -3.13 -3.04
N HIS A 25 -6.19 -3.33 -4.30
CA HIS A 25 -4.88 -3.83 -4.69
C HIS A 25 -3.87 -2.69 -4.85
N TYR A 26 -2.73 -2.83 -4.20
CA TYR A 26 -1.62 -1.88 -4.30
C TYR A 26 -0.39 -2.52 -4.97
N PRO A 27 0.30 -1.79 -5.87
CA PRO A 27 -0.08 -0.50 -6.46
C PRO A 27 -1.17 -0.65 -7.54
N ARG A 28 -1.99 0.39 -7.78
CA ARG A 28 -3.03 0.36 -8.84
C ARG A 28 -2.45 0.25 -10.26
N LYS A 29 -1.23 0.74 -10.47
CA LYS A 29 -0.55 0.77 -11.77
C LYS A 29 0.95 0.62 -11.60
N GLY A 30 1.58 -0.17 -12.47
CA GLY A 30 3.03 -0.33 -12.51
C GLY A 30 3.58 -1.15 -11.32
N ARG A 31 4.71 -0.71 -10.77
CA ARG A 31 5.37 -1.32 -9.61
C ARG A 31 5.52 -0.27 -8.52
N ALA A 32 5.25 -0.66 -7.28
CA ALA A 32 5.51 0.18 -6.13
C ALA A 32 7.02 0.28 -5.95
N LYS A 33 7.49 1.46 -5.54
CA LYS A 33 8.86 1.59 -5.06
C LYS A 33 8.99 0.77 -3.77
N LYS A 34 10.11 0.07 -3.61
CA LYS A 34 10.36 -0.79 -2.43
C LYS A 34 10.21 0.01 -1.14
N GLU A 35 10.86 1.16 -1.08
CA GLU A 35 10.79 2.11 0.04
C GLU A 35 9.34 2.50 0.35
N ARG A 36 8.54 2.86 -0.67
CA ARG A 36 7.14 3.24 -0.47
C ARG A 36 6.29 2.09 0.06
N ALA A 37 6.50 0.88 -0.45
CA ALA A 37 5.78 -0.30 0.04
C ALA A 37 6.18 -0.63 1.49
N GLU A 38 7.45 -0.47 1.85
CA GLU A 38 7.94 -0.64 3.22
C GLU A 38 7.34 0.42 4.16
N GLU A 39 7.32 1.70 3.77
CA GLU A 39 6.67 2.78 4.54
C GLU A 39 5.17 2.51 4.78
N LEU A 40 4.45 2.09 3.73
CA LEU A 40 3.00 1.83 3.80
C LEU A 40 2.67 0.52 4.51
N SER A 41 3.57 -0.46 4.51
CA SER A 41 3.36 -1.73 5.23
C SER A 41 3.91 -1.72 6.65
N GLY A 42 4.69 -0.69 7.01
CA GLY A 42 5.16 -0.42 8.36
C GLY A 42 4.43 0.73 9.03
N SER A 43 5.11 1.36 9.99
CA SER A 43 4.60 2.49 10.79
C SER A 43 5.33 3.81 10.49
N GLU A 44 6.13 3.85 9.42
CA GLU A 44 6.93 5.04 9.05
C GLU A 44 6.11 6.07 8.24
N ASN A 45 4.89 5.72 7.84
CA ASN A 45 3.95 6.63 7.20
C ASN A 45 3.28 7.58 8.22
N LEU A 46 2.64 8.64 7.72
CA LEU A 46 2.00 9.68 8.55
C LEU A 46 0.91 9.17 9.50
N ARG A 47 0.32 7.99 9.23
CA ARG A 47 -0.68 7.39 10.12
C ARG A 47 -0.04 6.59 11.25
N GLY A 48 1.26 6.28 11.18
CA GLY A 48 1.96 5.53 12.21
C GLY A 48 1.55 4.05 12.28
N GLU A 49 0.81 3.56 11.28
CA GLU A 49 0.21 2.23 11.25
C GLU A 49 0.33 1.61 9.85
N PRO A 50 0.35 0.27 9.74
CA PRO A 50 0.42 -0.41 8.45
C PRO A 50 -0.88 -0.22 7.65
N LEU A 51 -0.77 0.43 6.48
CA LEU A 51 -1.87 0.73 5.57
C LEU A 51 -2.04 -0.32 4.47
N ILE A 52 -0.98 -1.05 4.15
CA ILE A 52 -1.01 -2.15 3.19
C ILE A 52 -0.36 -3.40 3.79
N LYS A 53 -0.77 -4.57 3.32
CA LYS A 53 -0.18 -5.86 3.70
C LYS A 53 0.28 -6.59 2.46
N GLU A 54 1.47 -7.18 2.53
CA GLU A 54 1.95 -8.07 1.48
C GLU A 54 1.05 -9.32 1.41
N LEU A 55 0.45 -9.52 0.24
CA LEU A 55 -0.22 -10.75 -0.11
C LEU A 55 0.89 -11.78 -0.38
N LYS A 56 1.32 -12.48 0.67
CA LYS A 56 2.13 -13.69 0.49
C LYS A 56 1.32 -14.61 -0.42
N GLY A 57 1.87 -14.91 -1.59
CA GLY A 57 1.48 -16.14 -2.28
C GLY A 57 1.97 -17.27 -1.39
N ASP A 58 1.07 -17.87 -0.63
CA ASP A 58 1.26 -19.22 -0.12
C ASP A 58 1.46 -20.12 -1.36
N GLU A 59 2.72 -20.40 -1.69
CA GLU A 59 3.11 -21.54 -2.52
C GLU A 59 3.43 -22.73 -1.62
#